data_AF-A0AAD3R4M1-F1
#
_entry.id   AF-A0AAD3R4M1-F1
#
_cell.length_a   1.000
_cell.length_b   1.000
_cell.length_c   1.000
_cell.angle_alpha   90.00
_cell.angle_beta   90.00
_cell.angle_gamma   90.00
#
_symmetry.space_group_name_H-M   'P 1'
#
loop_
_entity.id
_entity.type
_entity.pdbx_description
1 polymer ?
#
loop_
_entity_poly.entity_id
_entity_poly.type
_entity_poly.pdbx_seq_one_letter_code
_entity_poly.pdbx_strand_id
1 'polypeptide(L)' 'MHTAVKLNEVVVNKSQGAHLVLLNMPGPPRNRGGDENYMEFLEVLLEGLNRVLLVRGGGREVITIYS' A
#
# COMPACT_ATOMS: atom_id res chain seq x y z
N MET A 1 -13.64 -1.75 -1.01
CA MET A 1 -13.68 -1.60 0.46
C MET A 1 -13.31 -2.88 1.21
N HIS A 2 -14.06 -4.00 1.12
CA HIS A 2 -13.85 -5.19 1.98
C HIS A 2 -12.45 -5.85 1.92
N THR A 3 -11.75 -5.76 0.79
CA THR A 3 -10.39 -6.31 0.67
C THR A 3 -9.33 -5.44 1.37
N ALA A 4 -9.50 -4.11 1.40
CA ALA A 4 -8.55 -3.19 2.04
C ALA A 4 -8.51 -3.43 3.55
N VAL A 5 -9.69 -3.57 4.17
CA VAL A 5 -9.84 -3.81 5.62
C VAL A 5 -9.12 -5.09 6.03
N LYS A 6 -9.38 -6.21 5.34
CA LYS A 6 -8.73 -7.49 5.65
C LYS A 6 -7.21 -7.44 5.49
N LEU A 7 -6.72 -6.67 4.51
CA LEU A 7 -5.29 -6.54 4.28
C LEU A 7 -4.63 -5.66 5.35
N ASN A 8 -5.29 -4.55 5.72
CA ASN A 8 -4.87 -3.68 6.81
C ASN A 8 -4.78 -4.45 8.13
N GLU A 9 -5.81 -5.22 8.50
CA GLU A 9 -5.83 -6.02 9.73
C GLU A 9 -4.57 -6.90 9.86
N VAL A 10 -4.18 -7.59 8.79
CA VAL A 10 -2.99 -8.45 8.80
C VAL A 10 -1.69 -7.62 8.90
N VAL A 11 -1.61 -6.50 8.20
CA VAL A 11 -0.42 -5.63 8.21
C VAL A 11 -0.21 -4.99 9.58
N VAL A 12 -1.26 -4.42 10.17
CA VAL A 12 -1.22 -3.80 11.49
C VAL A 12 -0.83 -4.82 12.55
N ASN A 13 -1.50 -5.98 12.58
CA ASN A 13 -1.22 -7.05 13.56
C ASN A 13 0.24 -7.52 13.53
N LYS A 14 0.90 -7.50 12.37
CA LYS A 14 2.30 -7.94 12.22
C LYS A 14 3.33 -6.81 12.31
N SER A 15 2.92 -5.56 12.12
CA SER A 15 3.83 -4.42 11.91
C SER A 15 3.68 -3.30 12.94
N GLN A 16 2.92 -3.51 14.01
CA GLN A 16 2.62 -2.48 15.03
C GLN A 16 3.87 -1.87 15.69
N GLY A 17 4.95 -2.64 15.83
CA GLY A 17 6.24 -2.18 16.36
C GLY A 17 7.26 -1.75 15.31
N ALA A 18 6.88 -1.72 14.03
CA ALA A 18 7.80 -1.38 12.95
C ALA A 18 8.16 0.10 12.97
N HIS A 19 9.42 0.40 12.68
CA HIS A 19 9.87 1.80 12.57
C HIS A 19 9.42 2.43 11.25
N LEU A 20 9.29 1.62 10.20
CA LEU A 20 8.80 2.00 8.87
C LEU A 20 8.18 0.76 8.22
N VAL A 21 7.04 0.94 7.56
CA VAL A 21 6.39 -0.10 6.75
C VAL A 21 6.52 0.28 5.27
N LEU A 22 7.17 -0.57 4.47
CA LEU A 22 7.19 -0.43 3.01
C LEU A 22 6.05 -1.26 2.41
N LEU A 23 5.15 -0.62 1.67
CA LEU A 23 4.03 -1.28 1.00
C LEU A 23 4.00 -0.91 -0.48
N ASN A 24 3.53 -1.84 -1.30
CA ASN A 24 3.36 -1.57 -2.72
C ASN A 24 2.16 -0.64 -2.95
N MET A 25 2.36 0.44 -3.71
CA MET A 25 1.29 1.34 -4.11
C MET A 25 0.46 0.66 -5.23
N PRO A 26 -0.85 0.43 -5.03
CA PRO A 26 -1.71 -0.07 -6.09
C PRO A 26 -1.78 0.93 -7.25
N GLY A 27 -2.04 0.45 -8.46
CA GLY A 27 -2.19 1.34 -9.61
C GLY A 27 -3.46 2.18 -9.53
N PRO A 28 -3.41 3.48 -9.94
CA PRO A 28 -4.60 4.30 -9.99
C PRO A 28 -5.60 3.72 -11.01
N PRO A 29 -6.89 4.01 -10.84
CA PRO A 29 -7.91 3.59 -11.78
C PRO A 29 -7.65 4.18 -13.17
N ARG A 30 -8.09 3.47 -14.21
CA ARG A 30 -7.98 3.95 -15.60
C ARG A 30 -8.99 5.07 -15.91
N ASN A 31 -10.06 5.16 -15.12
CA ASN A 31 -11.13 6.14 -15.27
C ASN A 31 -11.10 7.15 -14.11
N ARG A 32 -11.27 8.45 -14.44
CA ARG A 32 -11.29 9.54 -13.44
C ARG A 32 -12.41 9.41 -12.40
N GLY A 33 -13.51 8.73 -12.74
CA GLY A 33 -14.59 8.46 -11.79
C GLY A 33 -14.22 7.50 -10.66
N GLY A 34 -13.04 6.87 -10.70
CA GLY A 34 -12.56 5.98 -9.65
C GLY A 34 -11.61 6.64 -8.65
N ASP A 35 -11.24 7.91 -8.85
CA ASP A 35 -10.17 8.57 -8.08
C ASP A 35 -10.53 8.66 -6.59
N GLU A 36 -11.79 8.97 -6.25
CA GLU A 36 -12.29 8.99 -4.87
C GLU A 36 -12.19 7.60 -4.21
N ASN A 37 -12.70 6.56 -4.88
CA ASN A 37 -12.63 5.18 -4.39
C ASN A 37 -11.19 4.69 -4.20
N TYR A 38 -10.26 5.17 -5.03
CA TYR A 38 -8.85 4.84 -4.93
C TYR A 38 -8.20 5.51 -3.71
N MET A 39 -8.52 6.78 -3.46
CA MET A 39 -8.04 7.49 -2.27
C MET A 39 -8.61 6.86 -0.98
N GLU A 40 -9.91 6.56 -0.97
CA GLU A 40 -10.56 5.88 0.16
C GLU A 40 -9.96 4.49 0.41
N PHE A 41 -9.64 3.74 -0.65
CA PHE A 41 -8.95 2.46 -0.51
C PHE A 41 -7.57 2.61 0.15
N LEU A 42 -6.78 3.62 -0.23
CA LEU A 42 -5.46 3.86 0.34
C LEU A 42 -5.55 4.28 1.81
N GLU A 43 -6.55 5.09 2.16
CA GLU A 43 -6.79 5.52 3.53
C GLU A 43 -7.08 4.32 4.45
N VAL A 44 -8.05 3.48 4.07
CA VAL A 44 -8.40 2.26 4.82
C VAL A 44 -7.24 1.28 4.91
N LEU A 45 -6.43 1.16 3.85
CA LEU A 45 -5.27 0.26 3.83
C LEU A 45 -4.19 0.69 4.84
N LEU A 46 -4.02 2.00 5.06
CA LEU A 46 -2.93 2.56 5.86
C LEU A 46 -3.35 2.95 7.28
N GLU A 47 -4.63 2.82 7.60
CA GLU A 47 -5.17 3.13 8.92
C GLU A 47 -4.40 2.39 10.03
N GLY A 48 -4.06 3.10 11.11
CA GLY A 48 -3.34 2.53 12.25
C GLY A 48 -1.84 2.30 12.03
N LEU A 49 -1.27 2.65 10.86
CA LEU A 49 0.16 2.62 10.60
C LEU A 49 0.78 4.02 10.74
N ASN A 50 1.88 4.14 11.47
CA ASN A 50 2.45 5.44 11.83
C ASN A 50 3.39 6.00 10.74
N ARG A 51 4.32 5.18 10.25
CA ARG A 51 5.28 5.56 9.19
C ARG A 51 5.21 4.54 8.06
N VAL A 52 4.70 4.99 6.91
CA VAL A 52 4.51 4.14 5.72
C VAL A 52 5.16 4.82 4.52
N LEU A 53 5.93 4.04 3.75
CA LEU A 53 6.38 4.44 2.42
C LEU A 53 5.70 3.56 1.38
N LEU A 54 4.87 4.17 0.54
CA LEU A 54 4.28 3.51 -0.62
C LEU A 54 5.29 3.48 -1.77
N VAL A 55 5.59 2.30 -2.28
CA VAL A 55 6.59 2.07 -3.35
C VAL A 55 5.89 1.52 -4.59
N ARG A 56 6.26 2.04 -5.76
CA ARG A 56 5.79 1.51 -7.03
C ARG A 56 6.91 1.46 -8.05
N GLY A 57 7.12 0.29 -8.63
CA GLY A 57 8.03 0.12 -9.76
C GLY A 57 7.42 0.70 -11.05
N GLY A 58 8.29 1.16 -11.95
CA GLY A 58 7.97 1.53 -13.33
C GLY A 58 7.73 0.34 -14.26
N GLY A 59 7.94 -0.89 -13.78
CA GLY A 59 7.68 -2.14 -14.51
C GLY A 59 8.84 -2.60 -15.39
N ARG A 60 10.02 -2.02 -15.20
CA ARG A 60 11.25 -2.34 -15.97
C ARG A 60 12.43 -2.74 -15.08
N GLU A 61 12.22 -2.71 -13.77
CA GLU A 61 13.23 -3.00 -12.78
C GLU A 61 13.49 -4.50 -12.71
N VAL A 62 14.76 -4.89 -12.82
CA VAL A 62 15.24 -6.26 -12.62
C VAL A 62 16.42 -6.21 -11.66
N ILE A 63 16.32 -6.93 -10.55
CA ILE A 63 17.38 -7.03 -9.55
C ILE A 63 18.17 -8.30 -9.85
N THR A 64 19.42 -8.15 -10.29
CA THR A 64 20.29 -9.28 -10.65
C THR A 64 21.27 -9.64 -9.54
N ILE A 65 21.67 -8.67 -8.71
CA ILE A 65 22.64 -8.84 -7.62
C ILE A 65 22.17 -7.97 -6.44
N TYR A 66 22.17 -8.54 -5.24
CA TYR A 66 22.01 -7.79 -4.00
C TYR A 66 23.41 -7.42 -3.49
N SER A 67 23.63 -6.13 -3.21
CA SER A 67 24.85 -5.63 -2.58
C SER A 67 24.73 -5.60 -1.07
#